data_AF-A0A0J9XG47-F1
#
_entry.id   AF-A0A0J9XG47-F1
#
_cell.length_a   1.000
_cell.length_b   1.000
_cell.length_c   1.000
_cell.angle_alpha   90.00
_cell.angle_beta   90.00
_cell.angle_gamma   90.00
#
_symmetry.space_group_name_H-M   'P 1'
#
loop_
_entity.id
_entity.type
_entity.pdbx_description
1 polymer ?
#
loop_
_entity_poly.entity_id
_entity_poly.type
_entity_poly.pdbx_seq_one_letter_code
_entity_poly.pdbx_strand_id
1 'polypeptide(L)'
;MVLIFSSPTAVQLHYEGEENNFIIYASSREAVEEYTEDPESGSLVAAVDLYKVYTTSTPGNDTLYREASNIDLHNEFGSHNMDDILEQILLKGKILDE
;
A
#
# COMPACT_ATOMS: atom_id res chain seq x y z
N MET A 1 5.35 -22.14 -13.55
CA MET A 1 4.29 -22.05 -12.52
C MET A 1 4.81 -21.13 -11.43
N VAL A 2 4.54 -19.83 -11.53
CA VAL A 2 4.83 -18.89 -10.44
C VAL A 2 3.56 -18.81 -9.64
N LEU A 3 3.56 -19.38 -8.43
CA LEU A 3 2.48 -19.21 -7.48
C LEU A 3 2.57 -17.76 -7.00
N ILE A 4 1.60 -16.94 -7.38
CA ILE A 4 1.47 -15.58 -6.84
C ILE A 4 0.84 -15.77 -5.47
N PHE A 5 1.68 -15.77 -4.42
CA PHE A 5 1.24 -15.85 -3.03
C PHE A 5 0.66 -14.49 -2.65
N SER A 6 -0.63 -14.29 -2.86
CA SER A 6 -1.36 -13.34 -2.01
C SER A 6 -2.03 -14.15 -0.92
N SER A 7 -1.84 -13.74 0.33
CA SER A 7 -2.50 -14.40 1.46
C SER A 7 -4.03 -14.31 1.29
N PRO A 8 -4.80 -15.36 1.64
CA PRO A 8 -6.26 -15.33 1.49
C PRO A 8 -6.93 -14.30 2.39
N THR A 9 -6.17 -13.69 3.30
CA THR A 9 -6.58 -12.65 4.25
C THR A 9 -6.13 -11.25 3.84
N ALA A 10 -5.42 -11.11 2.71
CA ALA A 10 -4.87 -9.84 2.30
C ALA A 10 -5.98 -8.80 2.10
N VAL A 11 -5.72 -7.57 2.52
CA VAL A 11 -6.64 -6.44 2.40
C VAL A 11 -5.99 -5.31 1.61
N GLN A 12 -6.79 -4.58 0.85
CA GLN A 12 -6.32 -3.40 0.14
C GLN A 12 -6.36 -2.18 1.05
N LEU A 13 -5.23 -1.49 1.14
CA LEU A 13 -5.18 -0.16 1.73
C LEU A 13 -5.12 0.88 0.63
N HIS A 14 -6.03 1.83 0.70
CA HIS A 14 -6.12 2.97 -0.19
C HIS A 14 -5.64 4.22 0.53
N TYR A 15 -4.66 4.88 -0.05
CA TYR A 15 -4.18 6.19 0.35
C TYR A 15 -4.64 7.22 -0.67
N GLU A 16 -5.42 8.20 -0.20
CA GLU A 16 -5.87 9.33 -1.00
C GLU A 16 -4.75 10.37 -1.02
N GLY A 17 -4.04 10.47 -2.15
CA GLY A 17 -2.97 11.45 -2.33
C GLY A 17 -3.49 12.76 -2.94
N GLU A 18 -2.58 13.71 -3.15
CA GLU A 18 -2.95 15.03 -3.69
C GLU A 18 -3.36 14.98 -5.16
N GLU A 19 -2.57 14.28 -5.99
CA GLU A 19 -2.83 14.14 -7.42
C GLU A 19 -3.30 12.73 -7.80
N ASN A 20 -2.78 11.72 -7.10
CA ASN A 20 -3.00 10.32 -7.40
C ASN A 20 -3.40 9.56 -6.15
N ASN A 21 -4.27 8.56 -6.28
CA ASN A 21 -4.47 7.59 -5.20
C ASN A 21 -3.43 6.48 -5.30
N PHE A 22 -3.05 5.97 -4.14
CA PHE A 22 -2.06 4.92 -3.98
C PHE A 22 -2.65 3.74 -3.25
N ILE A 23 -2.23 2.54 -3.62
CA ILE A 23 -2.78 1.29 -3.10
C ILE A 23 -1.66 0.33 -2.77
N ILE A 24 -1.78 -0.32 -1.62
CA ILE A 24 -0.93 -1.44 -1.20
C ILE A 24 -1.80 -2.62 -0.78
N TYR A 25 -1.19 -3.79 -0.70
CA TYR A 25 -1.81 -4.99 -0.14
C TYR A 25 -1.15 -5.31 1.20
N ALA A 26 -1.93 -5.27 2.26
CA ALA A 26 -1.51 -5.66 3.61
C ALA A 26 -1.91 -7.10 3.90
N SER A 27 -1.16 -7.79 4.77
CA SER A 27 -1.34 -9.21 5.07
C SER A 27 -2.72 -9.55 5.64
N SER A 28 -3.28 -8.65 6.44
CA SER A 28 -4.64 -8.73 7.01
C SER A 28 -5.03 -7.40 7.66
N ARG A 29 -6.31 -7.22 8.00
CA ARG A 29 -6.75 -6.10 8.84
C ARG A 29 -6.01 -6.07 10.18
N GLU A 30 -5.89 -7.22 10.84
CA GLU A 30 -5.23 -7.33 12.15
C GLU A 30 -3.76 -6.91 12.08
N ALA A 31 -3.05 -7.26 11.01
CA ALA A 31 -1.67 -6.85 10.81
C ALA A 31 -1.52 -5.32 10.61
N VAL A 32 -2.51 -4.68 9.99
CA VAL A 32 -2.55 -3.22 9.83
C VAL A 32 -2.83 -2.55 11.17
N GLU A 33 -3.78 -3.07 11.94
CA GLU A 33 -4.13 -2.58 13.27
C GLU A 33 -2.93 -2.69 14.21
N GLU A 34 -2.32 -3.88 14.33
CA GLU A 34 -1.15 -4.11 15.19
C GLU A 34 0.03 -3.21 14.82
N TYR A 35 0.30 -3.03 13.52
CA TYR A 35 1.36 -2.15 13.07
C TYR A 35 1.07 -0.67 13.35
N THR A 36 -0.19 -0.25 13.22
CA THR A 36 -0.60 1.15 13.47
C THR A 36 -0.59 1.48 14.96
N GLU A 37 -0.83 0.49 15.83
CA GLU A 37 -0.76 0.66 17.29
C GLU A 37 0.67 0.88 17.81
N ASP A 38 1.67 0.18 17.25
CA ASP A 38 3.08 0.33 17.65
C ASP A 38 4.04 0.24 16.44
N PRO A 39 4.12 1.29 15.59
CA PRO A 39 4.94 1.26 14.37
C PRO A 39 6.45 1.19 14.65
N GLU A 40 6.92 1.67 15.80
CA GLU A 40 8.35 1.67 16.16
C GLU A 40 8.89 0.25 16.44
N SER A 41 8.07 -0.67 16.94
CA SER A 41 8.45 -2.08 17.15
C SER A 41 7.81 -3.03 16.12
N GLY A 42 6.84 -2.56 15.36
CA GLY A 42 6.12 -3.31 14.34
C GLY A 42 7.01 -3.79 13.19
N SER A 43 6.70 -4.96 12.64
CA SER A 43 7.39 -5.50 11.47
C SER A 43 6.65 -5.12 10.18
N LEU A 44 7.22 -4.20 9.41
CA LEU A 44 6.66 -3.81 8.11
C LEU A 44 6.50 -5.01 7.17
N VAL A 45 7.45 -5.96 7.21
CA VAL A 45 7.41 -7.20 6.44
C VAL A 45 6.25 -8.13 6.87
N ALA A 46 5.83 -8.07 8.14
CA ALA A 46 4.66 -8.80 8.60
C ALA A 46 3.35 -8.10 8.22
N ALA A 47 3.35 -6.77 8.21
CA ALA A 47 2.19 -5.94 7.87
C ALA A 47 1.83 -5.96 6.37
N VAL A 48 2.82 -6.08 5.49
CA VAL A 48 2.66 -5.95 4.03
C VAL A 48 2.71 -7.31 3.31
N ASP A 49 1.70 -7.61 2.48
CA ASP A 49 1.62 -8.85 1.68
C ASP A 49 2.46 -8.74 0.39
N LEU A 50 2.42 -7.57 -0.26
CA LEU A 50 3.16 -7.28 -1.48
C LEU A 50 4.01 -6.02 -1.32
N TYR A 51 5.31 -6.15 -1.53
CA TYR A 51 6.28 -5.05 -1.44
C TYR A 51 6.25 -4.16 -2.69
N LYS A 52 5.06 -3.64 -3.00
CA LYS A 52 4.73 -2.86 -4.19
C LYS A 52 3.66 -1.81 -3.87
N VAL A 53 3.77 -0.66 -4.51
CA VAL A 53 2.77 0.41 -4.46
C VAL A 53 2.16 0.56 -5.84
N TYR A 54 0.84 0.60 -5.88
CA TYR A 54 0.06 0.81 -7.09
C TYR A 54 -0.57 2.20 -7.09
N THR A 55 -0.94 2.71 -8.26
CA THR A 55 -1.61 4.01 -8.42
C THR A 55 -2.77 3.95 -9.41
N THR A 56 -3.75 4.83 -9.20
CA THR A 56 -4.98 4.96 -10.00
C THR A 56 -4.92 6.09 -11.03
N SER A 57 -3.73 6.63 -11.34
CA SER A 57 -3.48 7.81 -12.20
C SER A 57 -4.01 7.73 -13.67
N THR A 58 -4.85 6.75 -14.01
CA THR A 58 -5.39 6.60 -15.36
C THR A 58 -6.82 7.17 -15.43
N PRO A 59 -7.04 8.35 -16.05
CA PRO A 59 -8.39 8.88 -16.23
C PRO A 59 -9.24 7.92 -17.07
N GLY A 60 -10.31 7.39 -16.48
CA GLY A 60 -11.32 6.56 -17.16
C GLY A 60 -11.11 5.05 -17.10
N ASN A 61 -10.21 4.53 -16.25
CA ASN A 61 -10.02 3.10 -16.08
C ASN A 61 -9.71 2.72 -14.62
N ASP A 62 -10.68 2.91 -13.73
CA ASP A 62 -10.64 2.52 -12.31
C ASP A 62 -10.40 1.01 -12.08
N THR A 63 -10.49 0.19 -13.13
CA THR A 63 -10.45 -1.27 -13.03
C THR A 63 -9.04 -1.87 -13.10
N LEU A 64 -8.00 -1.10 -13.41
CA LEU A 64 -6.62 -1.58 -13.53
C LEU A 64 -5.63 -0.64 -12.84
N TYR A 65 -5.17 -1.04 -11.65
CA TYR A 65 -4.07 -0.38 -10.98
C TYR A 65 -2.75 -0.65 -11.71
N ARG A 66 -1.93 0.39 -11.87
CA ARG A 66 -0.55 0.24 -12.37
C ARG A 66 0.44 0.40 -11.23
N GLU A 67 1.64 -0.15 -11.36
CA GLU A 67 2.72 0.12 -10.41
C GLU A 67 3.07 1.63 -10.42
N ALA A 68 3.20 2.23 -9.24
CA ALA A 68 3.55 3.64 -9.11
C ALA A 68 4.98 3.88 -9.63
N SER A 69 5.16 4.92 -10.44
CA SER A 69 6.50 5.27 -10.90
C SER A 69 7.28 6.01 -9.80
N ASN A 70 8.62 6.04 -9.88
CA ASN A 70 9.43 6.83 -8.95
C ASN A 70 9.02 8.31 -8.91
N ILE A 71 8.54 8.86 -10.03
CA ILE A 71 8.05 10.23 -10.11
C ILE A 71 6.75 10.37 -9.30
N ASP A 72 5.80 9.45 -9.49
CA ASP A 72 4.53 9.44 -8.74
C ASP A 72 4.81 9.35 -7.22
N LEU A 73 5.73 8.47 -6.82
CA LEU A 73 6.12 8.27 -5.42
C LEU A 73 6.85 9.48 -4.82
N HIS A 74 7.77 10.09 -5.57
CA HIS A 74 8.48 11.27 -5.11
C HIS A 74 7.56 12.48 -4.95
N ASN A 75 6.66 12.68 -5.90
CA ASN A 75 5.73 13.81 -5.87
C ASN A 75 4.81 13.75 -4.65
N GLU A 76 4.33 12.55 -4.30
CA GLU A 76 3.43 12.38 -3.15
C GLU A 76 4.17 12.24 -1.82
N PHE A 77 5.14 11.32 -1.73
CA PHE A 77 5.76 10.94 -0.46
C PHE A 77 7.09 11.64 -0.20
N GLY A 78 7.62 12.39 -1.17
CA GLY A 78 8.95 13.02 -1.09
C GLY A 78 10.11 12.02 -1.01
N SER A 79 9.84 10.73 -1.21
CA SER A 79 10.78 9.63 -1.01
C SER A 79 10.76 8.65 -2.19
N HIS A 80 11.87 7.91 -2.34
CA HIS A 80 11.95 6.73 -3.18
C HIS A 80 12.19 5.45 -2.36
N ASN A 81 12.28 5.59 -1.03
CA ASN A 81 12.46 4.47 -0.14
C ASN A 81 11.11 3.78 0.06
N MET A 82 11.03 2.52 -0.37
CA MET A 82 9.79 1.76 -0.31
C MET A 82 9.33 1.52 1.14
N ASP A 83 10.26 1.33 2.09
CA ASP A 83 9.89 1.15 3.50
C ASP A 83 9.12 2.37 4.04
N ASP A 84 9.69 3.57 3.85
CA ASP A 84 9.08 4.84 4.28
C ASP A 84 7.71 5.08 3.64
N ILE A 85 7.55 4.68 2.37
CA ILE A 85 6.31 4.87 1.62
C ILE A 85 5.24 3.89 2.12
N LEU A 86 5.59 2.61 2.26
CA LEU A 86 4.67 1.58 2.74
C LEU A 86 4.20 1.88 4.17
N GLU A 87 5.10 2.32 5.04
CA GLU A 87 4.77 2.77 6.40
C GLU A 87 3.77 3.94 6.36
N GLN A 88 4.01 4.97 5.53
CA GLN A 88 3.07 6.08 5.42
C GLN A 88 1.68 5.64 4.94
N ILE A 89 1.61 4.73 3.98
CA ILE A 89 0.33 4.20 3.48
C ILE A 89 -0.36 3.33 4.54
N LEU A 90 0.37 2.53 5.32
CA LEU A 90 -0.20 1.77 6.44
C LEU A 90 -0.82 2.69 7.50
N LEU A 91 -0.10 3.74 7.89
CA LEU A 91 -0.51 4.64 8.98
C LEU A 91 -1.63 5.61 8.58
N LYS A 92 -1.70 6.01 7.31
CA LYS A 92 -2.61 7.07 6.84
C LYS A 92 -3.68 6.57 5.86
N GLY A 93 -3.48 5.40 5.29
CA GLY A 93 -4.43 4.78 4.36
C GLY A 93 -5.67 4.27 5.06
N LYS A 94 -6.65 3.84 4.25
CA LYS A 94 -7.89 3.23 4.71
C LYS A 94 -8.03 1.86 4.08
N ILE A 95 -8.43 0.89 4.89
CA ILE A 95 -8.84 -0.42 4.40
C ILE A 95 -10.12 -0.23 3.60
N LEU A 96 -10.11 -0.66 2.33
CA LEU A 96 -11.31 -0.72 1.50
C LEU A 96 -11.88 -2.13 1.65
N ASP A 97 -12.93 -2.26 2.47
CA ASP A 97 -13.72 -3.49 2.52
C ASP A 97 -14.67 -3.54 1.32
N GLU A 98 -14.59 -4.63 0.55
CA GLU A 98 -15.57 -4.99 -0.48
C GLU A 98 -16.81 -5.66 0.13
#